data_AF-A0A067CIG6-F1
#
_entry.id   AF-A0A067CIG6-F1
#
_cell.length_a   1.000
_cell.length_b   1.000
_cell.length_c   1.000
_cell.angle_alpha   90.00
_cell.angle_beta   90.00
_cell.angle_gamma   90.00
#
_symmetry.space_group_name_H-M   'P 1'
#
loop_
_entity.id
_entity.type
_entity.pdbx_description
1 polymer ?
#
loop_
_entity_poly.entity_id
_entity_poly.type
_entity_poly.pdbx_seq_one_letter_code
_entity_poly.pdbx_strand_id
1 'polypeptide(L)'
;MRLQRDHYEGTAFDLTTDKASGPYGNPDRYATGSAGADGQFERAISLFRTAYSYVTQASALDPRLGVVWFGPYAPHATTYVPIYARVEATPDATARGSLRRFDNRTLFWANAIVGNYGGLFYKLTSPVIRAASGAYEAAALAGTTLSFIVETIMLRLAHAAVAAQIATLSDADAVTCLTQTSADAAARALASATALFATLVTHFHDGYVVSNTTADEMGIAPMGYPQWWLRSVGYNYNDGNQIQVVAGALMGAALTIVVLGVAAGFAVGRYIALKQPSIQRVKA
;
A
#
# COMPACT_ATOMS: atom_id res chain seq x y z
N MET A 1 -1.31 -9.91 -16.66
CA MET A 1 -1.84 -10.70 -15.52
C MET A 1 -2.53 -9.82 -14.45
N ARG A 2 -3.51 -8.99 -14.83
CA ARG A 2 -4.10 -7.98 -13.92
C ARG A 2 -5.09 -8.57 -12.91
N LEU A 3 -6.01 -9.41 -13.37
CA LEU A 3 -7.09 -9.98 -12.54
C LEU A 3 -6.57 -10.74 -11.32
N GLN A 4 -5.48 -11.49 -11.47
CA GLN A 4 -4.91 -12.29 -10.38
C GLN A 4 -4.45 -11.43 -9.19
N ARG A 5 -4.18 -10.13 -9.41
CA ARG A 5 -3.59 -9.19 -8.44
C ARG A 5 -4.60 -8.40 -7.62
N ASP A 6 -5.88 -8.62 -7.90
CA ASP A 6 -6.98 -7.78 -7.44
C ASP A 6 -7.49 -8.20 -6.05
N HIS A 7 -8.04 -7.25 -5.33
CA HIS A 7 -8.68 -7.36 -4.02
C HIS A 7 -10.04 -6.64 -4.02
N TYR A 8 -10.71 -6.66 -5.19
CA TYR A 8 -11.98 -6.02 -5.50
C TYR A 8 -11.92 -4.50 -5.49
N GLU A 9 -10.77 -3.93 -5.87
CA GLU A 9 -10.53 -2.49 -5.85
C GLU A 9 -11.61 -1.73 -6.64
N GLY A 10 -12.15 -0.66 -6.05
CA GLY A 10 -13.21 0.17 -6.67
C GLY A 10 -14.62 -0.40 -6.60
N THR A 11 -14.85 -1.50 -5.89
CA THR A 11 -16.18 -2.08 -5.66
C THR A 11 -16.65 -1.91 -4.21
N ALA A 12 -17.88 -2.34 -3.91
CA ALA A 12 -18.37 -2.39 -2.52
C ALA A 12 -17.60 -3.37 -1.62
N PHE A 13 -16.78 -4.26 -2.22
CA PHE A 13 -15.99 -5.27 -1.52
C PHE A 13 -14.49 -4.93 -1.48
N ASP A 14 -14.12 -3.68 -1.78
CA ASP A 14 -12.72 -3.23 -1.85
C ASP A 14 -12.00 -3.36 -0.50
N LEU A 15 -11.12 -4.36 -0.42
CA LEU A 15 -10.36 -4.67 0.80
C LEU A 15 -9.24 -3.66 1.09
N THR A 16 -8.95 -2.71 0.21
CA THR A 16 -7.91 -1.68 0.41
C THR A 16 -8.42 -0.40 1.08
N THR A 17 -9.74 -0.31 1.29
CA THR A 17 -10.41 0.91 1.76
C THR A 17 -11.18 0.77 3.07
N ASP A 18 -11.50 -0.46 3.48
CA ASP A 18 -12.24 -0.70 4.73
C ASP A 18 -11.40 -0.36 5.98
N LYS A 19 -12.03 -0.43 7.17
CA LYS A 19 -11.33 -0.20 8.44
C LYS A 19 -10.27 -1.27 8.75
N ALA A 20 -10.49 -2.51 8.30
CA ALA A 20 -9.57 -3.62 8.55
C ALA A 20 -8.26 -3.46 7.76
N SER A 21 -8.26 -2.66 6.69
CA SER A 21 -7.09 -2.33 5.88
C SER A 21 -6.08 -1.38 6.56
N GLY A 22 -6.45 -0.84 7.73
CA GLY A 22 -5.58 0.06 8.48
C GLY A 22 -5.30 1.39 7.75
N PRO A 23 -4.37 2.21 8.25
CA PRO A 23 -4.16 3.55 7.74
C PRO A 23 -3.63 3.57 6.30
N TYR A 24 -2.88 2.52 5.93
CA TYR A 24 -2.20 2.42 4.64
C TYR A 24 -2.85 1.45 3.66
N GLY A 25 -4.03 0.91 3.97
CA GLY A 25 -4.86 0.20 2.99
C GLY A 25 -4.41 -1.21 2.63
N ASN A 26 -3.82 -1.96 3.57
CA ASN A 26 -3.40 -3.34 3.32
C ASN A 26 -4.62 -4.27 3.14
N PRO A 27 -4.77 -4.97 2.00
CA PRO A 27 -5.92 -5.85 1.76
C PRO A 27 -5.86 -7.20 2.48
N ASP A 28 -4.74 -7.54 3.14
CA ASP A 28 -4.58 -8.84 3.77
C ASP A 28 -5.51 -9.01 4.99
N ARG A 29 -6.13 -10.20 5.08
CA ARG A 29 -7.02 -10.60 6.18
C ARG A 29 -6.53 -11.91 6.78
N TYR A 30 -6.02 -11.83 8.01
CA TYR A 30 -5.51 -13.00 8.73
C TYR A 30 -6.64 -13.79 9.39
N ALA A 31 -6.36 -15.06 9.71
CA ALA A 31 -7.33 -15.91 10.39
C ALA A 31 -7.69 -15.31 11.77
N THR A 32 -8.99 -15.22 12.04
CA THR A 32 -9.55 -14.68 13.29
C THR A 32 -9.44 -15.63 14.48
N GLY A 33 -8.88 -16.84 14.27
CA GLY A 33 -8.84 -17.90 15.29
C GLY A 33 -10.25 -18.29 15.78
N SER A 34 -10.34 -18.75 17.03
CA SER A 34 -11.60 -19.15 17.67
C SER A 34 -12.58 -17.99 17.93
N ALA A 35 -12.13 -16.74 17.79
CA ALA A 35 -12.94 -15.55 18.07
C ALA A 35 -13.85 -15.11 16.91
N GLY A 36 -13.71 -15.68 15.71
CA GLY A 36 -14.46 -15.28 14.51
C GLY A 36 -15.65 -16.17 14.16
N ALA A 37 -16.31 -16.78 15.15
CA ALA A 37 -17.42 -17.71 14.89
C ALA A 37 -18.62 -17.05 14.17
N ASP A 38 -18.77 -15.74 14.32
CA ASP A 38 -19.97 -15.01 13.89
C ASP A 38 -19.82 -14.28 12.53
N GLY A 39 -18.69 -14.46 11.82
CA GLY A 39 -18.48 -13.77 10.55
C GLY A 39 -17.20 -14.15 9.82
N GLN A 40 -17.04 -13.62 8.60
CA GLN A 40 -15.86 -13.83 7.75
C GLN A 40 -15.59 -12.55 6.95
N PHE A 41 -14.31 -12.28 6.67
CA PHE A 41 -13.93 -11.30 5.66
C PHE A 41 -14.08 -11.88 4.26
N GLU A 42 -14.32 -11.02 3.27
CA GLU A 42 -14.25 -11.39 1.87
C GLU A 42 -12.86 -11.95 1.53
N ARG A 43 -12.83 -13.01 0.74
CA ARG A 43 -11.59 -13.65 0.30
C ARG A 43 -11.09 -12.94 -0.95
N ALA A 44 -10.02 -12.15 -0.84
CA ALA A 44 -9.36 -11.54 -1.99
C ALA A 44 -8.98 -12.55 -3.10
N ILE A 45 -8.85 -12.07 -4.34
CA ILE A 45 -8.31 -12.86 -5.45
C ILE A 45 -6.81 -13.08 -5.21
N SER A 46 -6.07 -11.99 -4.96
CA SER A 46 -4.68 -12.05 -4.55
C SER A 46 -4.58 -12.20 -3.03
N LEU A 47 -4.00 -13.30 -2.55
CA LEU A 47 -3.85 -13.59 -1.12
C LEU A 47 -2.37 -13.69 -0.74
N PHE A 48 -1.99 -13.12 0.40
CA PHE A 48 -0.62 -13.24 0.97
C PHE A 48 -0.12 -14.68 1.13
N ARG A 49 -1.03 -15.65 1.32
CA ARG A 49 -0.69 -17.07 1.49
C ARG A 49 -0.65 -17.86 0.17
N THR A 50 -0.83 -17.22 -0.97
CA THR A 50 -0.71 -17.89 -2.27
C THR A 50 0.74 -18.34 -2.45
N ALA A 51 0.94 -19.66 -2.59
CA ALA A 51 2.26 -20.21 -2.83
C ALA A 51 2.80 -19.83 -4.21
N TYR A 52 1.92 -19.88 -5.22
CA TYR A 52 2.20 -19.45 -6.58
C TYR A 52 0.91 -19.23 -7.36
N SER A 53 1.05 -18.55 -8.48
CA SER A 53 0.02 -18.31 -9.50
C SER A 53 0.67 -18.44 -10.87
N TYR A 54 -0.12 -18.74 -11.90
CA TYR A 54 0.40 -18.82 -13.25
C TYR A 54 -0.64 -18.48 -14.31
N VAL A 55 -0.16 -18.16 -15.51
CA VAL A 55 -0.95 -18.06 -16.73
C VAL A 55 -0.24 -18.84 -17.83
N THR A 56 -0.94 -19.75 -18.49
CA THR A 56 -0.40 -20.51 -19.62
C THR A 56 -0.79 -19.86 -20.94
N GLN A 57 0.16 -19.78 -21.86
CA GLN A 57 -0.04 -19.24 -23.20
C GLN A 57 0.46 -20.25 -24.23
N ALA A 58 -0.45 -20.81 -25.01
CA ALA A 58 -0.09 -21.62 -26.17
C ALA A 58 0.42 -20.73 -27.31
N SER A 59 1.30 -21.26 -28.14
CA SER A 59 1.78 -20.58 -29.35
C SER A 59 1.19 -21.23 -30.60
N ALA A 60 0.65 -20.40 -31.49
CA ALA A 60 0.19 -20.83 -32.81
C ALA A 60 1.32 -20.85 -33.85
N LEU A 61 2.50 -20.29 -33.53
CA LEU A 61 3.65 -20.22 -34.44
C LEU A 61 4.44 -21.53 -34.42
N ASP A 62 4.67 -22.07 -33.23
CA ASP A 62 5.41 -23.31 -33.01
C ASP A 62 4.98 -23.90 -31.67
N PRO A 63 4.59 -25.20 -31.59
CA PRO A 63 4.14 -25.83 -30.34
C PRO A 63 5.19 -25.84 -29.22
N ARG A 64 6.49 -25.69 -29.54
CA ARG A 64 7.58 -25.61 -28.56
C ARG A 64 7.62 -24.28 -27.82
N LEU A 65 6.97 -23.24 -28.36
CA LEU A 65 6.93 -21.89 -27.81
C LEU A 65 5.76 -21.66 -26.84
N GLY A 66 5.12 -22.71 -26.34
CA GLY A 66 4.19 -22.57 -25.22
C GLY A 66 4.92 -21.99 -24.00
N VAL A 67 4.31 -21.02 -23.31
CA VAL A 67 4.90 -20.34 -22.15
C VAL A 67 4.00 -20.46 -20.94
N VAL A 68 4.60 -20.71 -19.79
CA VAL A 68 3.99 -20.54 -18.46
C VAL A 68 4.55 -19.26 -17.86
N TRP A 69 3.70 -18.27 -17.68
CA TRP A 69 3.98 -17.11 -16.84
C TRP A 69 3.83 -17.54 -15.39
N PHE A 70 4.94 -17.79 -14.71
CA PHE A 70 4.96 -18.30 -13.34
C PHE A 70 5.26 -17.17 -12.35
N GLY A 71 4.38 -16.99 -11.37
CA GLY A 71 4.51 -16.00 -10.30
C GLY A 71 4.47 -16.67 -8.92
N PRO A 72 5.61 -16.97 -8.29
CA PRO A 72 5.65 -17.49 -6.93
C PRO A 72 5.36 -16.38 -5.92
N TYR A 73 4.68 -16.72 -4.83
CA TYR A 73 4.09 -15.80 -3.83
C TYR A 73 2.78 -15.12 -4.30
N ALA A 74 2.25 -14.20 -3.48
CA ALA A 74 1.02 -13.46 -3.70
C ALA A 74 1.04 -12.69 -5.04
N PRO A 75 0.01 -12.84 -5.89
CA PRO A 75 -0.02 -12.20 -7.21
C PRO A 75 0.22 -10.68 -7.22
N HIS A 76 -0.30 -9.96 -6.22
CA HIS A 76 -0.15 -8.50 -6.11
C HIS A 76 1.31 -8.06 -5.89
N ALA A 77 2.17 -8.96 -5.40
CA ALA A 77 3.59 -8.68 -5.09
C ALA A 77 4.57 -9.51 -5.93
N THR A 78 4.09 -10.49 -6.72
CA THR A 78 4.95 -11.29 -7.58
C THR A 78 5.23 -10.60 -8.91
N THR A 79 6.47 -10.76 -9.36
CA THR A 79 6.85 -10.60 -10.77
C THR A 79 6.64 -11.93 -11.48
N TYR A 80 5.84 -11.95 -12.55
CA TYR A 80 5.63 -13.17 -13.33
C TYR A 80 6.78 -13.37 -14.32
N VAL A 81 7.29 -14.60 -14.38
CA VAL A 81 8.42 -14.98 -15.23
C VAL A 81 7.93 -15.88 -16.35
N PRO A 82 8.25 -15.59 -17.61
CA PRO A 82 7.95 -16.51 -18.70
C PRO A 82 8.93 -17.69 -18.67
N ILE A 83 8.38 -18.90 -18.59
CA ILE A 83 9.13 -20.16 -18.69
C ILE A 83 8.54 -20.94 -19.85
N TYR A 84 9.37 -21.30 -20.83
CA TYR A 84 8.90 -22.14 -21.94
C TYR A 84 8.53 -23.53 -21.44
N ALA A 85 7.47 -24.11 -22.01
CA ALA A 85 7.00 -25.44 -21.66
C ALA A 85 7.95 -26.54 -22.17
N ARG A 86 8.68 -26.27 -23.25
CA ARG A 86 9.67 -27.18 -23.84
C ARG A 86 11.09 -26.79 -23.40
N VAL A 87 11.43 -27.18 -22.17
CA VAL A 87 12.76 -26.97 -21.57
C VAL A 87 13.29 -28.27 -20.96
N GLU A 88 14.61 -28.38 -20.83
CA GLU A 88 15.27 -29.53 -20.19
C GLU A 88 15.38 -29.40 -18.67
N ALA A 89 15.36 -28.16 -18.17
CA ALA A 89 15.45 -27.87 -16.74
C ALA A 89 14.59 -26.67 -16.36
N THR A 90 14.03 -26.72 -15.15
CA THR A 90 13.34 -25.56 -14.56
C THR A 90 14.39 -24.56 -14.06
N PRO A 91 14.21 -23.24 -14.28
CA PRO A 91 15.14 -22.24 -13.79
C PRO A 91 15.34 -22.29 -12.28
N ASP A 92 16.60 -22.23 -11.84
CA ASP A 92 17.03 -22.41 -10.45
C ASP A 92 16.28 -21.51 -9.43
N ALA A 93 16.01 -20.25 -9.80
CA ALA A 93 15.30 -19.28 -8.96
C ALA A 93 13.81 -19.62 -8.76
N THR A 94 13.24 -20.45 -9.65
CA THR A 94 11.83 -20.88 -9.64
C THR A 94 11.64 -22.35 -9.28
N ALA A 95 12.69 -23.17 -9.41
CA ALA A 95 12.67 -24.60 -9.11
C ALA A 95 12.76 -24.90 -7.59
N ARG A 96 13.17 -23.92 -6.79
CA ARG A 96 13.34 -24.02 -5.33
C ARG A 96 12.52 -22.93 -4.64
N GLY A 97 12.43 -23.02 -3.31
CA GLY A 97 11.69 -22.03 -2.50
C GLY A 97 10.94 -22.68 -1.36
N SER A 98 11.63 -23.48 -0.54
CA SER A 98 11.01 -24.14 0.61
C SER A 98 10.43 -23.08 1.56
N LEU A 99 9.15 -23.22 1.89
CA LEU A 99 8.50 -22.36 2.90
C LEU A 99 9.07 -22.57 4.31
N ARG A 100 9.92 -23.60 4.50
CA ARG A 100 10.50 -23.95 5.81
C ARG A 100 11.79 -23.18 6.11
N ARG A 101 12.45 -22.61 5.12
CA ARG A 101 13.72 -21.90 5.29
C ARG A 101 13.84 -20.80 4.25
N PHE A 102 14.16 -19.61 4.73
CA PHE A 102 14.49 -18.47 3.88
C PHE A 102 15.69 -18.78 2.96
N ASP A 103 15.54 -18.48 1.67
CA ASP A 103 16.60 -18.54 0.65
C ASP A 103 16.45 -17.34 -0.29
N ASN A 104 17.36 -16.37 -0.15
CA ASN A 104 17.38 -15.14 -0.96
C ASN A 104 17.71 -15.37 -2.44
N ARG A 105 18.03 -16.60 -2.84
CA ARG A 105 18.25 -16.98 -4.24
C ARG A 105 16.99 -17.53 -4.92
N THR A 106 15.85 -17.49 -4.23
CA THR A 106 14.58 -18.00 -4.76
C THR A 106 13.59 -16.87 -4.95
N LEU A 107 12.86 -16.94 -6.05
CA LEU A 107 11.91 -15.91 -6.43
C LEU A 107 10.73 -15.84 -5.45
N PHE A 108 10.35 -16.99 -4.85
CA PHE A 108 9.33 -17.02 -3.79
C PHE A 108 9.71 -16.08 -2.64
N TRP A 109 10.89 -16.25 -2.04
CA TRP A 109 11.29 -15.46 -0.88
C TRP A 109 11.61 -14.00 -1.22
N ALA A 110 12.13 -13.72 -2.41
CA ALA A 110 12.31 -12.35 -2.89
C ALA A 110 10.96 -11.62 -3.00
N ASN A 111 9.97 -12.22 -3.65
CA ASN A 111 8.62 -11.65 -3.77
C ASN A 111 7.90 -11.60 -2.41
N ALA A 112 8.11 -12.60 -1.54
CA ALA A 112 7.54 -12.61 -0.20
C ALA A 112 8.02 -11.42 0.63
N ILE A 113 9.32 -11.12 0.62
CA ILE A 113 9.86 -9.95 1.31
C ILE A 113 9.27 -8.65 0.74
N VAL A 114 9.21 -8.52 -0.60
CA VAL A 114 8.61 -7.36 -1.27
C VAL A 114 7.16 -7.16 -0.82
N GLY A 115 6.34 -8.21 -0.84
CA GLY A 115 4.93 -8.09 -0.47
C GLY A 115 4.70 -7.87 1.03
N ASN A 116 5.45 -8.55 1.89
CA ASN A 116 5.33 -8.35 3.34
C ASN A 116 5.76 -6.94 3.75
N TYR A 117 6.88 -6.44 3.23
CA TYR A 117 7.33 -5.08 3.51
C TYR A 117 6.40 -4.05 2.88
N GLY A 118 6.05 -4.24 1.60
CA GLY A 118 5.12 -3.39 0.87
C GLY A 118 3.77 -3.27 1.58
N GLY A 119 3.27 -4.36 2.16
CA GLY A 119 2.03 -4.41 2.91
C GLY A 119 1.97 -3.47 4.12
N LEU A 120 3.11 -3.06 4.69
CA LEU A 120 3.15 -2.08 5.79
C LEU A 120 2.60 -0.71 5.34
N PHE A 121 2.92 -0.32 4.11
CA PHE A 121 2.59 1.00 3.53
C PHE A 121 1.88 0.85 2.18
N TYR A 122 0.93 -0.10 2.11
CA TYR A 122 0.38 -0.64 0.86
C TYR A 122 -0.08 0.42 -0.17
N LYS A 123 -0.78 1.47 0.25
CA LYS A 123 -1.23 2.56 -0.64
C LYS A 123 -0.07 3.29 -1.33
N LEU A 124 1.08 3.39 -0.67
CA LEU A 124 2.28 4.06 -1.18
C LEU A 124 3.15 3.11 -2.00
N THR A 125 3.29 1.86 -1.57
CA THR A 125 4.22 0.87 -2.14
C THR A 125 3.60 0.05 -3.27
N SER A 126 2.29 -0.25 -3.21
CA SER A 126 1.64 -1.10 -4.21
C SER A 126 1.70 -0.52 -5.63
N PRO A 127 1.60 0.80 -5.88
CA PRO A 127 1.83 1.36 -7.21
C PRO A 127 3.27 1.14 -7.70
N VAL A 128 4.26 1.28 -6.80
CA VAL A 128 5.69 1.07 -7.10
C VAL A 128 5.96 -0.39 -7.45
N ILE A 129 5.43 -1.32 -6.66
CA ILE A 129 5.53 -2.77 -6.90
C ILE A 129 4.90 -3.13 -8.25
N ARG A 130 3.66 -2.68 -8.50
CA ARG A 130 2.97 -2.92 -9.77
C ARG A 130 3.74 -2.36 -10.97
N ALA A 131 4.29 -1.16 -10.84
CA ALA A 131 5.09 -0.54 -11.90
C ALA A 131 6.37 -1.34 -12.19
N ALA A 132 7.09 -1.77 -11.16
CA ALA A 132 8.32 -2.53 -11.30
C ALA A 132 8.08 -3.93 -11.90
N SER A 133 7.12 -4.69 -11.37
CA SER A 133 6.75 -6.00 -11.92
C SER A 133 6.21 -5.87 -13.34
N GLY A 134 5.39 -4.85 -13.61
CA GLY A 134 4.86 -4.57 -14.95
C GLY A 134 5.94 -4.19 -15.96
N ALA A 135 6.94 -3.40 -15.56
CA ALA A 135 8.07 -3.04 -16.42
C ALA A 135 8.93 -4.27 -16.76
N TYR A 136 9.19 -5.15 -15.78
CA TYR A 136 9.85 -6.42 -16.04
C TYR A 136 9.01 -7.29 -16.98
N GLU A 137 7.72 -7.48 -16.70
CA GLU A 137 6.83 -8.32 -17.51
C GLU A 137 6.76 -7.82 -18.95
N ALA A 138 6.62 -6.51 -19.16
CA ALA A 138 6.67 -5.89 -20.48
C ALA A 138 8.03 -6.09 -21.18
N ALA A 139 9.15 -5.96 -20.47
CA ALA A 139 10.48 -6.20 -21.04
C ALA A 139 10.71 -7.68 -21.40
N ALA A 140 10.23 -8.60 -20.56
CA ALA A 140 10.27 -10.03 -20.81
C ALA A 140 9.41 -10.43 -22.02
N LEU A 141 8.30 -9.71 -22.22
CA LEU A 141 7.43 -9.81 -23.40
C LEU A 141 8.01 -9.17 -24.66
N ALA A 142 9.01 -8.29 -24.57
CA ALA A 142 9.48 -7.47 -25.69
C ALA A 142 10.82 -7.92 -26.29
N GLY A 143 11.57 -8.83 -25.66
CA GLY A 143 12.84 -9.30 -26.20
C GLY A 143 13.79 -8.13 -26.51
N THR A 144 14.27 -7.46 -25.46
CA THR A 144 15.17 -6.29 -25.47
C THR A 144 14.57 -4.97 -25.99
N THR A 145 14.61 -3.97 -25.10
CA THR A 145 14.49 -2.52 -25.31
C THR A 145 13.48 -2.05 -26.36
N LEU A 146 12.23 -1.79 -25.95
CA LEU A 146 11.45 -0.70 -26.57
C LEU A 146 10.30 -0.23 -25.67
N SER A 147 10.24 1.09 -25.56
CA SER A 147 9.26 1.89 -24.85
C SER A 147 7.84 1.71 -25.43
N PHE A 148 6.87 1.62 -24.52
CA PHE A 148 5.46 2.03 -24.66
C PHE A 148 4.74 1.73 -25.98
N ILE A 149 4.37 0.46 -26.23
CA ILE A 149 3.24 0.10 -27.13
C ILE A 149 2.48 -1.12 -26.57
N VAL A 150 1.15 -1.11 -26.76
CA VAL A 150 0.13 -2.14 -26.49
C VAL A 150 0.70 -3.55 -26.24
N GLU A 151 0.49 -4.07 -25.03
CA GLU A 151 0.92 -5.38 -24.49
C GLU A 151 0.80 -6.54 -25.51
N THR A 152 -0.26 -6.54 -26.33
CA THR A 152 -0.52 -7.57 -27.35
C THR A 152 0.44 -7.55 -28.54
N ILE A 153 0.93 -6.37 -28.96
CA ILE A 153 1.81 -6.25 -30.14
C ILE A 153 3.23 -6.67 -29.76
N MET A 154 3.73 -6.22 -28.60
CA MET A 154 5.08 -6.54 -28.13
C MET A 154 5.25 -8.04 -27.87
N LEU A 155 4.26 -8.67 -27.23
CA LEU A 155 4.24 -10.12 -27.00
C LEU A 155 4.37 -10.92 -28.30
N ARG A 156 3.71 -10.49 -29.38
CA ARG A 156 3.80 -11.17 -30.68
C ARG A 156 5.18 -11.01 -31.30
N LEU A 157 5.82 -9.85 -31.14
CA LEU A 157 7.15 -9.57 -31.71
C LEU A 157 8.26 -10.36 -31.01
N ALA A 158 8.27 -10.43 -29.67
CA ALA A 158 9.29 -11.23 -28.98
C ALA A 158 9.12 -12.72 -29.24
N HIS A 159 7.88 -13.24 -29.24
CA HIS A 159 7.63 -14.62 -29.63
C HIS A 159 8.02 -14.89 -31.09
N ALA A 160 7.80 -13.94 -32.01
CA ALA A 160 8.23 -14.09 -33.40
C ALA A 160 9.76 -14.09 -33.54
N ALA A 161 10.48 -13.29 -32.74
CA ALA A 161 11.94 -13.27 -32.74
C ALA A 161 12.52 -14.60 -32.25
N VAL A 162 12.01 -15.14 -31.14
CA VAL A 162 12.42 -16.47 -30.66
C VAL A 162 12.00 -17.55 -31.65
N ALA A 163 10.81 -17.47 -32.23
CA ALA A 163 10.35 -18.39 -33.28
C ALA A 163 11.29 -18.41 -34.49
N ALA A 164 11.70 -17.23 -34.98
CA ALA A 164 12.63 -17.11 -36.10
C ALA A 164 14.00 -17.70 -35.76
N GLN A 165 14.48 -17.49 -34.53
CA GLN A 165 15.73 -18.06 -34.05
C GLN A 165 15.66 -19.59 -33.97
N ILE A 166 14.60 -20.17 -33.39
CA ILE A 166 14.51 -21.63 -33.25
C ILE A 166 14.14 -22.34 -34.55
N ALA A 167 13.55 -21.65 -35.53
CA ALA A 167 13.20 -22.23 -36.82
C ALA A 167 14.43 -22.69 -37.62
N THR A 168 15.61 -22.11 -37.35
CA THR A 168 16.87 -22.48 -38.00
C THR A 168 17.67 -23.53 -37.22
N LEU A 169 17.18 -23.97 -36.07
CA LEU A 169 17.89 -24.86 -35.15
C LEU A 169 17.38 -26.30 -35.25
N SER A 170 18.23 -27.26 -34.85
CA SER A 170 17.77 -28.61 -34.55
C SER A 170 16.80 -28.60 -33.37
N ASP A 171 16.02 -29.68 -33.17
CA ASP A 171 15.12 -29.74 -32.01
C ASP A 171 15.88 -29.65 -30.68
N ALA A 172 17.03 -30.32 -30.57
CA ALA A 172 17.87 -30.28 -29.37
C ALA A 172 18.43 -28.88 -29.10
N ASP A 173 18.91 -28.19 -30.13
CA ASP A 173 19.44 -26.82 -29.99
C ASP A 173 18.33 -25.81 -29.65
N ALA A 174 17.13 -26.00 -30.22
CA ALA A 174 15.97 -25.20 -29.89
C ALA A 174 15.58 -25.36 -28.41
N VAL A 175 15.53 -26.60 -27.90
CA VAL A 175 15.23 -26.85 -26.47
C VAL A 175 16.29 -26.24 -25.56
N THR A 176 17.58 -26.33 -25.94
CA THR A 176 18.68 -25.69 -25.20
C THR A 176 18.50 -24.16 -25.17
N CYS A 177 18.16 -23.55 -26.32
CA CYS A 177 17.91 -22.12 -26.43
C CYS A 177 16.73 -21.67 -25.53
N LEU A 178 15.61 -22.41 -25.54
CA LEU A 178 14.44 -22.10 -24.71
C LEU A 178 14.72 -22.29 -23.21
N THR A 179 15.53 -23.29 -22.86
CA THR A 179 15.97 -23.54 -21.48
C THR A 179 16.81 -22.37 -20.98
N GLN A 180 17.81 -21.93 -21.75
CA GLN A 180 18.65 -20.78 -21.39
C GLN A 180 17.83 -19.49 -21.30
N THR A 181 16.92 -19.27 -22.26
CA THR A 181 16.05 -18.08 -22.27
C THR A 181 15.18 -18.02 -21.02
N SER A 182 14.62 -19.16 -20.59
CA SER A 182 13.83 -19.27 -19.36
C SER A 182 14.70 -19.04 -18.10
N ALA A 183 15.93 -19.58 -18.09
CA ALA A 183 16.88 -19.40 -17.00
C ALA A 183 17.28 -17.92 -16.82
N ASP A 184 17.60 -17.25 -17.93
CA ASP A 184 17.96 -15.82 -17.95
C ASP A 184 16.79 -14.93 -17.52
N ALA A 185 15.57 -15.26 -17.97
CA ALA A 185 14.37 -14.56 -17.52
C ALA A 185 14.21 -14.67 -16.00
N ALA A 186 14.29 -15.86 -15.43
CA ALA A 186 14.17 -16.08 -14.00
C ALA A 186 15.27 -15.38 -13.18
N ALA A 187 16.52 -15.39 -13.66
CA ALA A 187 17.63 -14.69 -13.03
C ALA A 187 17.40 -13.16 -13.01
N ARG A 188 16.95 -12.58 -14.13
CA ARG A 188 16.58 -11.15 -14.19
C ARG A 188 15.41 -10.81 -13.28
N ALA A 189 14.41 -11.70 -13.17
CA ALA A 189 13.28 -11.49 -12.27
C ALA A 189 13.71 -11.45 -10.81
N LEU A 190 14.58 -12.38 -10.40
CA LEU A 190 15.13 -12.43 -9.05
C LEU A 190 15.94 -11.16 -8.73
N ALA A 191 16.79 -10.73 -9.66
CA ALA A 191 17.55 -9.49 -9.52
C ALA A 191 16.61 -8.27 -9.40
N SER A 192 15.57 -8.21 -10.24
CA SER A 192 14.57 -7.14 -10.20
C SER A 192 13.77 -7.11 -8.89
N ALA A 193 13.31 -8.25 -8.39
CA ALA A 193 12.60 -8.34 -7.12
C ALA A 193 13.49 -7.95 -5.92
N THR A 194 14.76 -8.37 -5.95
CA THR A 194 15.75 -8.01 -4.92
C THR A 194 16.03 -6.50 -4.93
N ALA A 195 16.23 -5.91 -6.11
CA ALA A 195 16.41 -4.46 -6.26
C ALA A 195 15.17 -3.69 -5.84
N LEU A 196 13.97 -4.18 -6.19
CA LEU A 196 12.70 -3.59 -5.77
C LEU A 196 12.59 -3.55 -4.24
N PHE A 197 12.95 -4.61 -3.54
CA PHE A 197 12.97 -4.58 -2.07
C PHE A 197 13.91 -3.50 -1.54
N ALA A 198 15.13 -3.40 -2.07
CA ALA A 198 16.05 -2.34 -1.69
C ALA A 198 15.46 -0.94 -1.93
N THR A 199 14.83 -0.71 -3.09
CA THR A 199 14.11 0.52 -3.39
C THR A 199 13.01 0.80 -2.37
N LEU A 200 12.18 -0.19 -2.04
CA LEU A 200 11.09 0.00 -1.07
C LEU A 200 11.62 0.41 0.30
N VAL A 201 12.64 -0.27 0.81
CA VAL A 201 13.22 0.05 2.13
C VAL A 201 13.88 1.42 2.13
N THR A 202 14.58 1.78 1.05
CA THR A 202 15.23 3.09 0.96
C THR A 202 14.24 4.25 0.85
N HIS A 203 13.10 4.05 0.17
CA HIS A 203 12.13 5.12 -0.08
C HIS A 203 10.97 5.17 0.92
N PHE A 204 10.65 4.07 1.61
CA PHE A 204 9.44 3.97 2.44
C PHE A 204 9.74 3.31 3.78
N HIS A 205 10.33 4.05 4.72
CA HIS A 205 10.71 3.52 6.04
C HIS A 205 10.37 4.50 7.16
N ASP A 206 10.24 3.99 8.38
CA ASP A 206 10.10 4.76 9.62
C ASP A 206 8.97 5.82 9.61
N GLY A 207 7.93 5.60 8.81
CA GLY A 207 6.81 6.54 8.65
C GLY A 207 7.09 7.72 7.72
N TYR A 208 8.17 7.66 6.92
CA TYR A 208 8.54 8.68 5.95
C TYR A 208 8.65 8.11 4.52
N VAL A 209 8.27 8.94 3.55
CA VAL A 209 8.69 8.81 2.17
C VAL A 209 9.99 9.58 2.00
N VAL A 210 11.05 8.88 1.63
CA VAL A 210 12.37 9.47 1.38
C VAL A 210 12.58 9.60 -0.13
N SER A 211 13.07 10.75 -0.58
CA SER A 211 13.40 11.04 -1.97
C SER A 211 14.79 11.66 -2.08
N ASN A 212 15.31 11.80 -3.31
CA ASN A 212 16.65 12.36 -3.57
C ASN A 212 17.77 11.62 -2.82
N THR A 213 17.69 10.30 -2.76
CA THR A 213 18.57 9.43 -1.94
C THR A 213 20.04 9.41 -2.41
N THR A 214 20.35 10.07 -3.52
CA THR A 214 21.70 10.21 -4.07
C THR A 214 22.22 11.65 -4.07
N ALA A 215 21.41 12.61 -3.64
CA ALA A 215 21.81 14.02 -3.51
C ALA A 215 22.36 14.29 -2.10
N ASP A 216 23.07 15.41 -1.94
CA ASP A 216 23.61 15.84 -0.64
C ASP A 216 22.52 16.08 0.40
N GLU A 217 21.32 16.48 -0.04
CA GLU A 217 20.14 16.64 0.79
C GLU A 217 19.02 15.66 0.38
N MET A 218 18.58 14.86 1.34
CA MET A 218 17.44 13.95 1.18
C MET A 218 16.13 14.70 1.37
N GLY A 219 15.15 14.42 0.49
CA GLY A 219 13.77 14.81 0.73
C GLY A 219 13.13 13.85 1.73
N ILE A 220 12.55 14.37 2.81
CA ILE A 220 11.91 13.56 3.84
C ILE A 220 10.49 14.10 4.03
N ALA A 221 9.50 13.29 3.66
CA ALA A 221 8.08 13.63 3.81
C ALA A 221 7.40 12.62 4.73
N PRO A 222 6.67 13.04 5.79
CA PRO A 222 5.92 12.10 6.61
C PRO A 222 4.82 11.44 5.78
N MET A 223 4.68 10.11 5.88
CA MET A 223 3.59 9.37 5.23
C MET A 223 2.22 9.81 5.76
N GLY A 224 2.17 10.09 7.07
CA GLY A 224 0.99 10.58 7.76
C GLY A 224 -0.12 9.53 7.91
N TYR A 225 -0.87 9.63 9.00
CA TYR A 225 -2.09 8.85 9.17
C TYR A 225 -3.28 9.61 8.59
N PRO A 226 -4.20 8.93 7.87
CA PRO A 226 -5.40 9.57 7.40
C PRO A 226 -6.31 9.95 8.57
N GLN A 227 -7.05 11.06 8.43
CA GLN A 227 -7.87 11.61 9.51
C GLN A 227 -8.90 10.62 10.07
N TRP A 228 -9.51 9.80 9.21
CA TRP A 228 -10.47 8.78 9.64
C TRP A 228 -9.83 7.77 10.60
N TRP A 229 -8.57 7.38 10.33
CA TRP A 229 -7.86 6.40 11.14
C TRP A 229 -7.47 7.01 12.49
N LEU A 230 -6.94 8.23 12.47
CA LEU A 230 -6.64 9.00 13.69
C LEU A 230 -7.88 9.11 14.60
N ARG A 231 -9.04 9.48 14.05
CA ARG A 231 -10.30 9.51 14.80
C ARG A 231 -10.67 8.13 15.36
N SER A 232 -10.49 7.07 14.57
CA SER A 232 -10.85 5.70 14.99
C SER A 232 -10.01 5.18 16.15
N VAL A 233 -8.75 5.61 16.26
CA VAL A 233 -7.86 5.22 17.36
C VAL A 233 -7.93 6.21 18.54
N GLY A 234 -8.88 7.14 18.52
CA GLY A 234 -9.05 8.11 19.60
C GLY A 234 -7.97 9.19 19.64
N TYR A 235 -7.26 9.44 18.53
CA TYR A 235 -6.42 10.62 18.35
C TYR A 235 -7.32 11.86 18.16
N ASN A 236 -8.06 12.19 19.21
CA ASN A 236 -8.83 13.41 19.29
C ASN A 236 -7.92 14.47 19.91
N TYR A 237 -7.54 15.43 19.09
CA TYR A 237 -7.03 16.71 19.56
C TYR A 237 -8.19 17.45 20.24
N ASN A 238 -8.47 17.12 21.51
CA ASN A 238 -9.34 17.91 22.36
C ASN A 238 -8.49 19.03 22.96
N ASP A 239 -8.45 20.15 22.24
CA ASP A 239 -8.07 21.45 22.77
C ASP A 239 -8.84 21.71 24.08
N GLY A 240 -8.12 21.70 25.21
CA GLY A 240 -8.63 22.25 26.46
C GLY A 240 -9.11 23.72 26.34
N ASN A 241 -8.85 24.39 25.21
CA ASN A 241 -9.29 25.75 24.93
C ASN A 241 -10.80 25.88 24.69
N GLN A 242 -11.50 24.89 24.13
CA GLN A 242 -12.95 25.03 23.91
C GLN A 242 -13.74 25.02 25.23
N ILE A 243 -13.29 24.24 26.23
CA ILE A 243 -13.90 24.24 27.57
C ILE A 243 -13.53 25.51 28.34
N GLN A 244 -12.29 26.01 28.20
CA GLN A 244 -11.88 27.26 28.86
C GLN A 244 -12.59 28.51 28.33
N VAL A 245 -12.84 28.60 27.01
CA VAL A 245 -13.55 29.75 26.42
C VAL A 245 -15.00 29.83 26.91
N VAL A 246 -15.69 28.69 26.99
CA VAL A 246 -17.08 28.64 27.49
C VAL A 246 -17.14 28.94 28.99
N ALA A 247 -16.21 28.39 29.79
CA ALA A 247 -16.14 28.67 31.22
C ALA A 247 -15.79 30.15 31.52
N GLY A 248 -14.86 30.73 30.77
CA GLY A 248 -14.47 32.14 30.89
C GLY A 248 -15.61 33.11 30.54
N ALA A 249 -16.37 32.81 29.47
CA ALA A 249 -17.53 33.62 29.09
C ALA A 249 -18.65 33.56 30.14
N LEU A 250 -18.94 32.38 30.70
CA LEU A 250 -19.94 32.20 31.76
C LEU A 250 -19.52 32.90 33.07
N MET A 251 -18.26 32.79 33.47
CA MET A 251 -17.73 33.50 34.64
C MET A 251 -17.76 35.02 34.44
N GLY A 252 -17.39 35.52 33.26
CA GLY A 252 -17.44 36.94 32.93
C GLY A 252 -18.86 37.53 32.98
N ALA A 253 -19.84 36.79 32.46
CA ALA A 253 -21.25 37.17 32.55
C ALA A 253 -21.74 37.21 34.01
N ALA A 254 -21.40 36.21 34.83
CA ALA A 254 -21.78 36.17 36.24
C ALA A 254 -21.18 37.35 37.04
N LEU A 255 -19.90 37.67 36.82
CA LEU A 255 -19.23 38.81 37.46
C LEU A 255 -19.87 40.15 37.07
N THR A 256 -20.25 40.30 35.79
CA THR A 256 -20.89 41.53 35.29
C THR A 256 -22.27 41.71 35.92
N ILE A 257 -23.05 40.64 36.06
CA ILE A 257 -24.37 40.68 36.72
C ILE A 257 -24.22 41.10 38.19
N VAL A 258 -23.23 40.55 38.91
CA VAL A 258 -22.99 40.92 40.32
C VAL A 258 -22.60 42.40 40.44
N VAL A 259 -21.68 42.88 39.62
CA VAL A 259 -21.22 44.28 39.66
C VAL A 259 -22.36 45.24 39.32
N LEU A 260 -23.15 44.94 38.28
CA LEU A 260 -24.31 45.76 37.92
C LEU A 260 -25.39 45.73 39.01
N GLY A 261 -25.60 44.57 39.66
CA GLY A 261 -26.51 44.44 40.80
C GLY A 261 -26.09 45.29 42.00
N VAL A 262 -24.81 45.28 42.35
CA VAL A 262 -24.26 46.11 43.43
C VAL A 262 -24.36 47.60 43.08
N ALA A 263 -24.01 47.99 41.85
CA ALA A 263 -24.09 49.37 41.40
C ALA A 263 -25.54 49.89 41.39
N ALA A 264 -26.49 49.08 40.93
CA ALA A 264 -27.91 49.40 40.97
C ALA A 264 -28.42 49.52 42.40
N GLY A 265 -28.04 48.59 43.29
CA GLY A 265 -28.38 48.64 44.71
C GLY A 265 -27.85 49.91 45.39
N PHE A 266 -26.61 50.29 45.09
CA PHE A 266 -26.01 51.54 45.60
C PHE A 266 -26.74 52.79 45.07
N ALA A 267 -27.06 52.82 43.78
CA ALA A 267 -27.79 53.94 43.17
C ALA A 267 -29.19 54.10 43.76
N VAL A 268 -29.92 53.00 43.95
CA VAL A 268 -31.23 52.98 44.61
C VAL A 268 -31.13 53.43 46.06
N GLY A 269 -30.17 52.89 46.82
CA GLY A 269 -29.93 53.29 48.21
C GLY A 269 -29.61 54.78 48.35
N ARG A 270 -28.76 55.32 47.47
CA ARG A 270 -28.44 56.75 47.43
C ARG A 270 -29.66 57.60 47.09
N TYR A 271 -30.48 57.18 46.13
CA TYR A 271 -31.71 57.88 45.75
C TYR A 271 -32.71 57.94 46.91
N ILE A 272 -32.88 56.84 47.65
CA ILE A 272 -33.76 56.77 48.82
C ILE A 272 -33.22 57.67 49.94
N ALA A 273 -31.92 57.61 50.23
CA ALA A 273 -31.30 58.45 51.26
C ALA A 273 -31.44 59.95 50.98
N LEU A 274 -31.33 60.37 49.71
CA LEU A 274 -31.52 61.76 49.30
C LEU A 274 -32.98 62.23 49.38
N LYS A 275 -33.95 61.32 49.41
CA LYS A 275 -35.38 61.62 49.57
C LYS A 275 -35.88 61.53 51.01
N GLN A 276 -35.04 61.11 51.96
CA GLN A 276 -35.44 61.15 53.37
C GLN A 276 -35.41 62.62 53.86
N PRO A 277 -36.53 63.14 54.41
CA PRO A 277 -36.57 64.49 54.94
C PRO A 277 -35.61 64.60 56.14
N SER A 278 -34.85 65.69 56.19
CA SER A 278 -33.90 65.95 57.28
C SER A 278 -34.62 65.96 58.62
N ILE A 279 -34.18 65.08 59.53
CA ILE A 279 -34.65 65.09 60.92
C ILE A 279 -34.23 66.44 61.52
N GLN A 280 -35.20 67.32 61.74
CA GLN A 280 -34.99 68.56 62.47
C GLN A 280 -34.48 68.22 63.87
N ARG A 281 -33.25 68.66 64.17
CA ARG A 281 -32.73 68.66 65.54
C ARG A 281 -33.61 69.58 66.38
N VAL A 282 -34.37 68.99 67.30
CA VAL A 282 -35.02 69.71 68.40
C VAL A 282 -33.89 70.27 69.27
N LYS A 283 -33.77 71.61 69.33
CA LYS A 283 -32.95 72.29 70.33
C LYS A 283 -33.71 72.24 71.66
N ALA A 284 -33.02 71.78 72.70
CA ALA A 284 -33.43 71.95 74.10
C ALA A 284 -33.31 73.42 74.50
#